data_AF-A0A7J2YDB0-F1
#
_entry.id   AF-A0A7J2YDB0-F1
#
_cell.length_a   1.000
_cell.length_b   1.000
_cell.length_c   1.000
_cell.angle_alpha   90.00
_cell.angle_beta   90.00
_cell.angle_gamma   90.00
#
_symmetry.space_group_name_H-M   'P 1'
#
loop_
_entity.id
_entity.type
_entity.pdbx_description
1 polymer ?
#
loop_
_entity_poly.entity_id
_entity_poly.type
_entity_poly.pdbx_seq_one_letter_code
_entity_poly.pdbx_strand_id
1 'polypeptide(L)' 'MLIVRIIMPEQELRFCDKCMAKTKHEEVLAPEIATYKRKRLYKCIQCGKESWKRGLRPSSEISY' A
#
# COMPACT_ATOMS: atom_id res chain seq x y z
N MET A 1 -4.88 20.91 -10.91
CA MET A 1 -4.63 19.76 -11.79
C MET A 1 -3.99 18.65 -10.95
N LEU A 2 -4.78 17.74 -10.39
CA LEU A 2 -4.28 16.63 -9.58
C LEU A 2 -3.88 15.49 -10.51
N ILE A 3 -2.60 15.43 -10.86
CA ILE A 3 -2.04 14.37 -11.70
C ILE A 3 -1.85 13.15 -10.81
N VAL A 4 -2.87 12.28 -10.78
CA VAL A 4 -2.79 10.97 -10.14
C VAL A 4 -1.85 10.12 -10.99
N ARG A 5 -0.62 9.91 -10.53
CA ARG A 5 0.30 8.94 -11.14
C ARG A 5 -0.26 7.53 -10.89
N ILE A 6 -0.81 6.92 -11.93
CA ILE A 6 -1.14 5.50 -11.96
C ILE A 6 0.20 4.76 -12.02
N ILE A 7 0.69 4.30 -10.87
CA ILE A 7 1.90 3.49 -10.77
C ILE A 7 1.54 2.06 -11.22
N MET A 8 2.47 1.39 -11.93
CA MET A 8 2.41 -0.06 -12.20
C MET A 8 2.01 -0.80 -10.91
N PRO A 9 1.04 -1.74 -10.93
CA PRO A 9 0.47 -2.28 -9.70
C PRO A 9 1.50 -3.17 -8.98
N GLU A 10 2.28 -2.58 -8.09
CA GLU A 10 3.06 -3.34 -7.11
C GLU A 10 2.07 -4.09 -6.21
N GLN A 11 2.07 -5.42 -6.33
CA GLN A 11 1.25 -6.29 -5.49
C GLN A 11 2.03 -6.60 -4.21
N GLU A 12 1.53 -6.12 -3.09
CA GLU A 12 2.18 -6.29 -1.80
C GLU A 12 1.33 -7.14 -0.85
N LEU A 13 1.99 -8.04 -0.10
CA LEU A 13 1.32 -8.86 0.90
C LEU A 13 1.06 -8.04 2.16
N ARG A 14 -0.21 -7.74 2.43
CA ARG A 14 -0.63 -6.99 3.61
C ARG A 14 -1.76 -7.68 4.35
N PHE A 15 -1.86 -7.43 5.65
CA PHE A 15 -2.97 -7.92 6.45
C PHE A 15 -4.26 -7.18 6.07
N CYS A 16 -5.31 -7.89 5.69
CA CYS A 16 -6.61 -7.30 5.38
C CYS A 16 -7.54 -7.44 6.58
N ASP A 17 -8.15 -6.34 7.03
CA ASP A 17 -9.07 -6.36 8.18
C ASP A 17 -10.36 -7.16 7.88
N LYS A 18 -10.76 -7.27 6.61
CA LYS A 18 -11.97 -8.00 6.20
C LYS A 18 -11.72 -9.50 6.02
N CYS A 19 -10.57 -9.87 5.45
CA CYS A 19 -10.18 -11.27 5.32
C CYS A 19 -9.56 -11.84 6.61
N MET A 20 -9.18 -10.95 7.54
CA MET A 20 -8.40 -11.27 8.74
C MET A 20 -7.13 -12.11 8.45
N ALA A 21 -6.56 -11.91 7.25
CA ALA A 21 -5.45 -12.69 6.73
C ALA A 21 -4.47 -11.82 5.92
N LYS A 22 -3.23 -12.30 5.79
CA LYS A 22 -2.25 -11.72 4.86
C LYS A 22 -2.64 -12.07 3.44
N THR A 23 -3.01 -11.05 2.67
CA THR A 23 -3.51 -11.18 1.30
C THR A 23 -2.76 -10.21 0.39
N LYS A 24 -2.75 -10.49 -0.91
CA LYS A 24 -2.19 -9.58 -1.90
C LYS A 24 -3.07 -8.34 -2.02
N HIS A 25 -2.45 -7.17 -1.91
CA HIS A 25 -3.08 -5.88 -2.12
C HIS A 25 -2.40 -5.13 -3.25
N GLU A 26 -3.19 -4.46 -4.07
CA GLU A 26 -2.73 -3.59 -5.15
C GLU A 26 -2.71 -2.15 -4.67
N GLU A 27 -1.64 -1.41 -4.99
CA GLU A 27 -1.59 0.03 -4.75
C GLU A 27 -2.42 0.77 -5.80
N VAL A 28 -3.50 1.40 -5.35
CA VAL A 28 -4.44 2.14 -6.22
C VAL A 28 -4.04 3.61 -6.31
N LEU A 29 -3.62 4.20 -5.19
CA LEU A 29 -3.21 5.60 -5.11
C LEU A 29 -1.93 5.73 -4.33
N ALA A 30 -0.93 6.29 -4.99
CA ALA A 30 0.34 6.68 -4.41
C ALA A 30 0.44 8.22 -4.33
N PRO A 31 0.98 8.78 -3.24
CA PRO A 31 1.37 10.18 -3.22
C PRO A 31 2.54 10.42 -4.19
N GLU A 32 2.63 11.63 -4.75
CA GLU A 32 3.71 12.01 -5.68
C GLU A 32 5.11 11.78 -5.10
N ILE A 33 5.26 11.98 -3.79
CA ILE A 33 6.50 11.70 -3.05
C ILE A 33 6.25 10.48 -2.16
N ALA A 34 6.83 9.36 -2.55
CA ALA A 34 6.78 8.09 -1.84
C ALA A 34 7.64 8.12 -0.57
N THR A 35 7.08 8.57 0.56
CA THR A 35 7.72 8.48 1.88
C THR A 35 6.99 7.47 2.77
N TYR A 36 7.72 6.81 3.67
CA TYR A 36 7.13 5.83 4.61
C TYR A 36 6.03 6.42 5.51
N LYS A 37 6.12 7.73 5.80
CA LYS A 37 5.13 8.46 6.62
C LYS A 37 3.81 8.67 5.90
N ARG A 38 3.83 8.78 4.56
CA ARG A 38 2.61 9.05 3.78
C ARG A 38 1.81 7.77 3.58
N LYS A 39 0.49 7.90 3.63
CA LYS A 39 -0.44 6.80 3.38
C LYS A 39 -0.63 6.62 1.89
N ARG A 40 -0.77 5.36 1.48
CA ARG A 40 -1.10 4.90 0.14
C ARG A 40 -2.43 4.15 0.22
N LEU A 41 -3.23 4.20 -0.83
CA LEU A 41 -4.48 3.45 -0.90
C LEU A 41 -4.20 2.06 -1.47
N TYR A 42 -4.55 1.04 -0.70
CA TYR A 42 -4.38 -0.35 -1.10
C TYR A 42 -5.72 -1.05 -1.24
N LYS A 43 -5.90 -1.80 -2.32
CA LYS A 43 -7.08 -2.63 -2.58
C LYS A 43 -6.74 -4.11 -2.43
N CYS A 44 -7.44 -4.80 -1.55
CA CYS A 44 -7.28 -6.25 -1.41
C CYS A 44 -7.84 -6.97 -2.65
N ILE A 45 -7.04 -7.84 -3.27
CA ILE A 45 -7.47 -8.60 -4.46
C ILE A 45 -8.54 -9.65 -4.10
N GLN A 46 -8.50 -10.19 -2.88
CA GLN A 46 -9.38 -11.28 -2.45
C GLN A 46 -10.79 -10.81 -2.08
N CYS A 47 -10.92 -9.67 -1.40
CA CYS A 47 -12.23 -9.17 -0.94
C CYS A 47 -12.63 -7.82 -1.54
N GLY A 48 -11.77 -7.21 -2.36
CA GLY A 48 -12.00 -5.91 -2.99
C GLY A 48 -11.93 -4.71 -2.03
N LYS A 49 -11.65 -4.91 -0.73
CA LYS A 49 -11.68 -3.82 0.25
C LYS A 49 -10.49 -2.88 0.06
N GLU A 50 -10.80 -1.60 -0.05
CA GLU A 50 -9.83 -0.51 -0.12
C GLU A 50 -9.49 0.00 1.30
N SER A 51 -8.22 0.27 1.54
CA SER A 51 -7.73 0.68 2.86
C SER A 51 -6.49 1.56 2.74
N TRP A 52 -6.47 2.64 3.51
CA TRP A 52 -5.32 3.53 3.60
C TRP A 52 -4.27 2.94 4.54
N LYS A 53 -3.10 2.58 4.01
CA LYS A 53 -2.00 2.02 4.81
C LYS A 53 -0.72 2.81 4.59
N ARG A 54 0.16 2.81 5.59
CA ARG A 54 1.51 3.39 5.46
C ARG A 54 2.35 2.52 4.54
N GLY A 55 3.22 3.15 3.75
CA GLY A 55 4.24 2.43 2.98
C GLY A 55 5.11 1.57 3.90
N LEU A 56 5.64 0.46 3.38
CA LEU A 56 6.58 -0.35 4.15
C LEU A 56 7.87 0.47 4.36
N ARG A 57 8.43 0.44 5.58
CA ARG A 57 9.75 1.04 5.81
C ARG A 57 10.77 0.12 5.11
N PRO A 58 11.69 0.64 4.28
CA PRO A 58 12.77 -0.19 3.75
C PRO A 58 13.56 -0.76 4.93
N SER A 59 13.77 -2.09 4.95
CA SER A 59 14.37 -2.81 6.08
C SER A 59 15.81 -2.38 6.42
N SER A 60 16.45 -1.56 5.59
CA SER A 60 17.83 -1.09 5.74
C SER A 60 18.07 -0.08 6.86
N GLU A 61 17.04 0.25 7.65
CA GLU A 61 17.11 1.29 8.70
C GLU A 61 16.70 0.75 10.09
N ILE A 62 16.92 -0.54 10.32
CA ILE A 62 16.90 -1.14 11.66
C ILE A 62 18.35 -1.32 12.08
N SER A 63 19.02 -0.23 12.44
CA SER A 63 20.25 -0.28 13.23
C SER A 63 19.84 -0.56 14.67
N TYR A 64 20.17 -1.76 15.16
CA TYR A 64 20.06 -2.14 16.57
C TYR A 64 21.18 -1.52 17.39
#